data_AF-I3R5F9-F1
#
_entry.id   AF-I3R5F9-F1
#
_cell.length_a   1.000
_cell.length_b   1.000
_cell.length_c   1.000
_cell.angle_alpha   90.00
_cell.angle_beta   90.00
_cell.angle_gamma   90.00
#
_symmetry.space_group_name_H-M   'P 1'
#
loop_
_entity.id
_entity.type
_entity.pdbx_description
1 polymer ?
#
loop_
_entity_poly.entity_id
_entity_poly.type
_entity_poly.pdbx_seq_one_letter_code
_entity_poly.pdbx_strand_id
1 'polypeptide(L)'
;MNGTHGSSDPSVIRSIAVTTDDLVTALEANRRGSQPVVLRVTPPFYGRMRARIHLTGGESSDYGDPSPLHLDPHVFVADSAPSYPEVDETRPDPYEIDEHHERHTEAVQEWRTSIREHLRDSVDIPTEDGPHEVEVKYLG
;
A
#
# COMPACT_ATOMS: atom_id res chain seq x y z
N MET A 1 36.02 10.07 -2.05
CA MET A 1 34.94 10.53 -1.15
C MET A 1 33.64 10.43 -1.95
N ASN A 2 32.95 9.28 -1.95
CA ASN A 2 31.69 9.11 -2.68
C ASN A 2 30.53 9.44 -1.73
N GLY A 3 30.13 10.71 -1.69
CA GLY A 3 28.93 11.12 -1.00
C GLY A 3 27.70 10.67 -1.80
N THR A 4 26.88 9.80 -1.21
CA THR A 4 25.54 9.49 -1.71
C THR A 4 24.70 10.76 -1.62
N HIS A 5 24.76 11.61 -2.65
CA HIS A 5 23.87 12.77 -2.74
C HIS A 5 22.49 12.24 -3.14
N GLY A 6 21.48 12.60 -2.35
CA GLY A 6 20.11 12.25 -2.67
C GLY A 6 19.65 12.93 -3.95
N SER A 7 18.85 12.22 -4.75
CA SER A 7 18.30 12.69 -6.02
C SER A 7 16.96 13.37 -5.81
N SER A 8 16.62 14.34 -6.66
CA SER A 8 15.23 14.81 -6.80
C SER A 8 14.41 13.93 -7.75
N ASP A 9 15.07 13.15 -8.59
CA ASP A 9 14.46 12.25 -9.56
C ASP A 9 14.24 10.84 -8.96
N PRO A 10 12.99 10.33 -8.92
CA PRO A 10 12.67 8.99 -8.40
C PRO A 10 13.21 7.83 -9.27
N SER A 11 13.66 8.07 -10.51
CA SER A 11 14.25 7.03 -11.38
C SER A 11 15.49 6.37 -10.77
N VAL A 12 16.13 7.02 -9.78
CA VAL A 12 17.29 6.45 -9.08
C VAL A 12 16.92 5.27 -8.17
N ILE A 13 15.64 5.13 -7.82
CA ILE A 13 15.15 4.08 -6.93
C ILE A 13 15.28 2.73 -7.64
N ARG A 14 15.86 1.75 -6.96
CA ARG A 14 16.01 0.37 -7.46
C ARG A 14 15.17 -0.61 -6.66
N SER A 15 14.95 -0.30 -5.38
CA SER A 15 14.13 -1.13 -4.50
C SER A 15 13.39 -0.31 -3.46
N ILE A 16 12.18 -0.71 -3.12
CA ILE A 16 11.36 -0.11 -2.07
C ILE A 16 11.03 -1.17 -1.01
N ALA A 17 11.36 -0.88 0.24
CA ALA A 17 10.90 -1.67 1.37
C ALA A 17 9.48 -1.28 1.78
N VAL A 18 8.61 -2.27 2.02
CA VAL A 18 7.20 -2.09 2.38
C VAL A 18 6.87 -3.00 3.55
N THR A 19 6.24 -2.48 4.61
CA THR A 19 5.72 -3.34 5.68
C THR A 19 4.45 -4.04 5.16
N THR A 20 4.37 -5.36 5.21
CA THR A 20 3.21 -6.11 4.72
C THR A 20 1.93 -5.69 5.43
N ASP A 21 1.97 -5.51 6.75
CA ASP A 21 0.81 -5.04 7.51
C ASP A 21 0.41 -3.60 7.19
N ASP A 22 1.35 -2.70 6.84
CA ASP A 22 1.02 -1.34 6.40
C ASP A 22 0.28 -1.38 5.05
N LEU A 23 0.72 -2.24 4.13
CA LEU A 23 0.07 -2.42 2.83
C LEU A 23 -1.36 -2.97 2.98
N VAL A 24 -1.53 -4.05 3.75
CA VAL A 24 -2.86 -4.65 3.98
C VAL A 24 -3.78 -3.67 4.69
N THR A 25 -3.26 -2.90 5.65
CA THR A 25 -4.04 -1.85 6.33
C THR A 25 -4.47 -0.75 5.38
N ALA A 26 -3.62 -0.34 4.42
CA ALA A 26 -3.98 0.64 3.40
C ALA A 26 -5.07 0.11 2.45
N LEU A 27 -4.98 -1.15 2.01
CA LEU A 27 -6.00 -1.80 1.19
C LEU A 27 -7.36 -1.85 1.91
N GLU A 28 -7.37 -2.24 3.19
CA GLU A 28 -8.58 -2.28 4.01
C GLU A 28 -9.17 -0.87 4.22
N ALA A 29 -8.32 0.11 4.52
CA ALA A 29 -8.76 1.49 4.75
C ALA A 29 -9.41 2.10 3.50
N ASN A 30 -8.89 1.82 2.31
CA ASN A 30 -9.45 2.32 1.05
C ASN A 30 -10.83 1.74 0.70
N ARG A 31 -11.28 0.67 1.37
CA ARG A 31 -12.65 0.15 1.23
C ARG A 31 -13.67 0.87 2.10
N ARG A 32 -13.22 1.39 3.24
CA ARG A 32 -14.09 1.98 4.29
C ARG A 32 -14.01 3.51 4.34
N GLY A 33 -12.90 4.09 3.89
CA GLY A 33 -12.57 5.50 4.04
C GLY A 33 -13.04 6.38 2.90
N SER A 34 -13.33 7.64 3.22
CA SER A 34 -13.59 8.70 2.23
C SER A 34 -12.30 9.35 1.70
N GLN A 35 -11.19 9.17 2.40
CA GLN A 35 -9.87 9.71 2.07
C GLN A 35 -8.92 8.59 1.63
N PRO A 36 -8.23 8.74 0.48
CA PRO A 36 -7.28 7.72 0.03
C PRO A 36 -6.12 7.53 1.01
N VAL A 37 -5.81 6.27 1.30
CA VAL A 37 -4.62 5.83 2.02
C VAL A 37 -3.62 5.27 1.00
N VAL A 38 -2.40 5.80 1.02
CA VAL A 38 -1.33 5.53 0.06
C VAL A 38 -0.07 5.05 0.77
N LEU A 39 0.85 4.50 -0.01
CA LEU A 39 2.21 4.14 0.43
C LEU A 39 3.14 5.26 -0.05
N ARG A 40 3.65 6.08 0.88
CA ARG A 40 4.46 7.26 0.59
C ARG A 40 5.96 6.96 0.64
N VAL A 41 6.69 7.38 -0.39
CA VAL A 41 8.15 7.44 -0.43
C VAL A 41 8.60 8.89 -0.37
N THR A 42 9.35 9.25 0.68
CA THR A 42 9.75 10.63 0.93
C THR A 42 11.13 10.93 0.33
N PRO A 43 11.27 11.99 -0.48
CA PRO A 43 12.55 12.45 -1.00
C PRO A 43 13.46 13.05 0.09
N PRO A 44 14.76 13.25 -0.18
CA PRO A 44 15.43 12.95 -1.45
C PRO A 44 15.51 11.45 -1.73
N PHE A 45 15.50 11.08 -3.01
CA PHE A 45 15.45 9.69 -3.46
C PHE A 45 16.84 9.06 -3.51
N TYR A 46 16.89 7.79 -3.14
CA TYR A 46 18.09 6.96 -3.14
C TYR A 46 17.77 5.61 -3.77
N GLY A 47 18.81 4.85 -4.15
CA GLY A 47 18.64 3.52 -4.75
C GLY A 47 17.83 2.54 -3.90
N ARG A 48 17.78 2.72 -2.58
CA ARG A 48 16.96 1.93 -1.66
C ARG A 48 16.09 2.85 -0.84
N MET A 49 14.78 2.72 -1.00
CA MET A 49 13.81 3.53 -0.28
C MET A 49 12.91 2.66 0.60
N ARG A 50 12.11 3.30 1.45
CA ARG A 50 11.04 2.65 2.21
C ARG A 50 9.75 3.41 1.97
N ALA A 51 8.69 2.71 1.58
CA ALA A 51 7.35 3.27 1.54
C ALA A 51 6.67 3.07 2.89
N ARG A 52 5.89 4.06 3.32
CA ARG A 52 5.15 4.04 4.59
C ARG A 52 3.70 4.42 4.36
N ILE A 53 2.78 3.79 5.08
CA ILE A 53 1.36 4.11 5.04
C ILE A 53 1.14 5.60 5.34
N HIS A 54 0.27 6.24 4.56
CA HIS A 54 -0.02 7.65 4.65
C HIS A 54 -1.47 7.95 4.26
N LEU A 55 -2.14 8.83 4.99
CA LEU A 55 -3.49 9.29 4.69
C LEU A 55 -3.42 10.59 3.89
N THR A 56 -3.98 10.61 2.68
CA THR A 56 -3.99 11.80 1.83
C THR A 56 -5.02 12.85 2.31
N GLY A 57 -4.73 14.13 2.10
CA GLY A 57 -5.65 15.23 2.42
C GLY A 57 -5.56 15.80 3.84
N GLY A 58 -4.65 15.29 4.68
CA GLY A 58 -4.26 15.91 5.95
C GLY A 58 -2.91 16.65 5.91
N GLU A 59 -2.28 16.72 4.73
CA GLU A 59 -0.96 17.28 4.57
C GLU A 59 -1.00 18.82 4.55
N SER A 60 -0.11 19.48 5.29
CA SER A 60 0.18 20.89 4.99
C SER A 60 0.87 20.92 3.63
N SER A 61 0.52 21.89 2.80
CA SER A 61 1.07 22.12 1.45
C SER A 61 2.58 22.47 1.43
N ASP A 62 3.33 22.13 2.48
CA ASP A 62 4.75 22.44 2.70
C ASP A 62 5.67 21.26 2.32
N TYR A 63 5.31 20.44 1.34
CA TYR A 63 6.32 19.58 0.74
C TYR A 63 7.24 20.46 -0.10
N GLY A 64 8.52 20.47 0.27
CA GLY A 64 9.56 21.06 -0.56
C GLY A 64 9.64 20.36 -1.92
N ASP A 65 10.39 20.97 -2.83
CA ASP A 65 10.69 20.36 -4.12
C ASP A 65 11.89 19.39 -3.98
N PRO A 66 11.77 18.10 -4.36
CA PRO A 66 10.60 17.45 -4.97
C PRO A 66 9.56 16.95 -3.95
N SER A 67 8.33 16.77 -4.42
CA SER A 67 7.22 16.23 -3.62
C SER A 67 7.37 14.72 -3.35
N PRO A 68 6.80 14.20 -2.23
CA PRO A 68 6.72 12.77 -1.98
C PRO A 68 6.02 12.00 -3.09
N LEU A 69 6.50 10.79 -3.35
CA LEU A 69 5.83 9.85 -4.23
C LEU A 69 4.74 9.11 -3.45
N HIS A 70 3.51 9.13 -3.95
CA HIS A 70 2.38 8.38 -3.43
C HIS A 70 2.06 7.20 -4.32
N LEU A 71 2.11 6.00 -3.77
CA LEU A 71 1.79 4.76 -4.47
C LEU A 71 0.44 4.23 -3.97
N ASP A 72 -0.45 3.93 -4.92
CA ASP A 72 -1.70 3.25 -4.60
C ASP A 72 -1.40 1.83 -4.09
N PRO A 73 -1.96 1.39 -2.95
CA PRO A 73 -1.67 0.05 -2.42
C PRO A 73 -2.04 -1.08 -3.39
N HIS A 74 -2.99 -0.89 -4.31
CA HIS A 74 -3.37 -1.91 -5.29
C HIS A 74 -2.25 -2.26 -6.29
N VAL A 75 -1.26 -1.38 -6.51
CA VAL A 75 -0.16 -1.69 -7.44
C VAL A 75 0.73 -2.82 -6.91
N PHE A 76 0.73 -3.06 -5.59
CA PHE A 76 1.53 -4.08 -4.92
C PHE A 76 0.88 -5.46 -4.87
N VAL A 77 -0.34 -5.61 -5.36
CA VAL A 77 -1.07 -6.88 -5.37
C VAL A 77 -1.43 -7.28 -6.80
N ALA A 78 -1.42 -8.58 -7.08
CA ALA A 78 -1.88 -9.11 -8.36
C ALA A 78 -3.38 -8.85 -8.55
N ASP A 79 -3.82 -8.74 -9.81
CA ASP A 79 -5.24 -8.54 -10.14
C ASP A 79 -6.12 -9.74 -9.74
N SER A 80 -5.51 -10.90 -9.46
CA SER A 80 -6.17 -12.09 -8.94
C SER A 80 -6.36 -12.07 -7.41
N ALA A 81 -5.89 -11.04 -6.71
CA ALA A 81 -6.06 -10.93 -5.27
C ALA A 81 -7.55 -10.88 -4.90
N PRO A 82 -7.97 -11.57 -3.81
CA PRO A 82 -9.37 -11.57 -3.40
C PRO A 82 -9.84 -10.16 -3.03
N SER A 83 -11.09 -9.86 -3.36
CA SER A 83 -11.75 -8.65 -2.89
C SER A 83 -11.93 -8.67 -1.37
N TYR A 84 -11.96 -7.48 -0.79
CA TYR A 84 -12.31 -7.32 0.62
C TYR A 84 -13.72 -7.87 0.90
N PRO A 85 -13.92 -8.69 1.96
CA PRO A 85 -15.23 -9.27 2.27
C PRO A 85 -16.22 -8.19 2.71
N GLU A 86 -17.40 -8.17 2.10
CA GLU A 86 -18.46 -7.23 2.46
C GLU A 86 -19.29 -7.74 3.64
N VAL A 87 -19.84 -6.81 4.41
CA VAL A 87 -20.65 -7.15 5.59
C VAL A 87 -21.87 -8.01 5.24
N ASP A 88 -22.48 -7.81 4.07
CA ASP A 88 -23.64 -8.60 3.66
C ASP A 88 -23.28 -10.04 3.25
N GLU A 89 -22.05 -10.28 2.77
CA GLU A 89 -21.59 -11.62 2.35
C GLU A 89 -21.42 -12.57 3.55
N THR A 90 -21.14 -12.02 4.73
CA THR A 90 -20.88 -12.79 5.95
C THR A 90 -22.12 -12.92 6.84
N ARG A 91 -23.28 -12.46 6.36
CA ARG A 91 -24.53 -12.42 7.13
C ARG A 91 -25.13 -13.83 7.33
N PRO A 92 -25.40 -14.25 8.59
CA PRO A 92 -26.09 -15.51 8.86
C PRO A 92 -27.59 -15.45 8.53
N ASP A 93 -28.14 -16.63 8.23
CA ASP A 93 -29.57 -16.86 8.10
C ASP A 93 -29.97 -18.10 8.94
N PRO A 94 -30.71 -17.94 10.06
CA PRO A 94 -31.31 -16.69 10.55
C PRO A 94 -30.27 -15.67 11.07
N TYR A 95 -30.66 -14.39 11.12
CA TYR A 95 -29.75 -13.32 11.55
C TYR A 95 -29.49 -13.32 13.06
N GLU A 96 -28.22 -13.43 13.44
CA GLU A 96 -27.71 -13.28 14.80
C GLU A 96 -26.48 -12.36 14.78
N ILE A 97 -26.48 -11.33 15.63
CA ILE A 97 -25.47 -10.25 15.59
C ILE A 97 -24.07 -10.73 15.96
N ASP A 98 -23.95 -11.55 17.00
CA ASP A 98 -22.65 -12.04 17.48
C ASP A 98 -22.02 -12.98 16.46
N GLU A 99 -22.83 -13.87 15.87
CA GLU A 99 -22.40 -14.77 14.80
C GLU A 99 -22.03 -14.00 13.53
N HIS A 100 -22.79 -12.96 13.18
CA HIS A 100 -22.45 -12.10 12.03
C HIS A 100 -21.10 -11.42 12.23
N HIS A 101 -20.87 -10.85 13.42
CA HIS A 101 -19.62 -10.19 13.75
C HIS A 101 -18.43 -11.16 13.75
N GLU A 102 -18.61 -12.37 14.30
CA GLU A 102 -17.59 -13.42 14.30
C GLU A 102 -17.21 -13.84 12.88
N ARG A 103 -18.19 -14.22 12.06
CA ARG A 103 -17.97 -14.61 10.65
C ARG A 103 -17.31 -13.51 9.84
N HIS A 104 -17.73 -12.25 10.05
CA HIS A 104 -17.12 -11.12 9.36
C HIS A 104 -15.67 -10.92 9.78
N THR A 105 -15.38 -11.02 11.07
CA THR A 105 -14.01 -10.90 11.59
C THR A 105 -13.12 -12.00 11.04
N GLU A 106 -13.59 -13.25 11.02
CA GLU A 106 -12.87 -14.39 10.46
C GLU A 106 -12.59 -14.20 8.95
N ALA A 107 -13.60 -13.82 8.17
CA ALA A 107 -13.46 -13.56 6.74
C ALA A 107 -12.43 -12.44 6.47
N VAL A 108 -12.42 -11.37 7.27
CA VAL A 108 -11.41 -10.32 7.16
C VAL A 108 -10.01 -10.86 7.48
N GLN A 109 -9.84 -11.69 8.51
CA GLN A 109 -8.53 -12.28 8.83
C GLN A 109 -8.02 -13.24 7.76
N GLU A 110 -8.92 -14.05 7.17
CA GLU A 110 -8.60 -14.93 6.06
C GLU A 110 -8.17 -14.11 4.83
N TRP A 111 -8.93 -13.05 4.50
CA TRP A 111 -8.57 -12.11 3.44
C TRP A 111 -7.19 -11.49 3.68
N ARG A 112 -6.91 -10.96 4.89
CA ARG A 112 -5.60 -10.37 5.24
C ARG A 112 -4.46 -11.37 5.03
N THR A 113 -4.69 -12.64 5.31
CA THR A 113 -3.71 -13.72 5.09
C THR A 113 -3.52 -14.00 3.60
N SER A 114 -4.61 -14.13 2.85
CA SER A 114 -4.59 -14.42 1.41
C SER A 114 -3.91 -13.32 0.58
N ILE A 115 -4.04 -12.05 0.96
CA ILE A 115 -3.35 -10.94 0.27
C ILE A 115 -1.83 -11.16 0.23
N ARG A 116 -1.24 -11.78 1.24
CA ARG A 116 0.21 -12.04 1.30
C ARG A 116 0.70 -12.96 0.18
N GLU A 117 -0.16 -13.85 -0.30
CA GLU A 117 0.13 -14.79 -1.39
C GLU A 117 0.01 -14.13 -2.77
N HIS A 118 -0.51 -12.90 -2.82
CA HIS A 118 -0.78 -12.14 -4.05
C HIS A 118 0.13 -10.92 -4.22
N LEU A 119 1.16 -10.80 -3.39
CA LEU A 119 2.10 -9.69 -3.43
C LEU A 119 2.96 -9.75 -4.70
N ARG A 120 3.17 -8.60 -5.35
CA ARG A 120 4.06 -8.48 -6.51
C ARG A 120 5.49 -8.20 -6.05
N ASP A 121 6.46 -8.88 -6.66
CA ASP A 121 7.88 -8.66 -6.38
C ASP A 121 8.45 -7.37 -7.01
N SER A 122 7.73 -6.78 -7.97
CA SER A 122 8.05 -5.50 -8.61
C SER A 122 6.80 -4.63 -8.81
N VAL A 123 7.00 -3.31 -8.82
CA VAL A 123 5.96 -2.33 -9.12
C VAL A 123 6.50 -1.21 -9.99
N ASP A 124 5.64 -0.61 -10.79
CA ASP A 124 5.97 0.58 -11.56
C ASP A 124 5.73 1.84 -10.72
N ILE A 125 6.75 2.71 -10.64
CA ILE A 125 6.62 4.04 -10.07
C ILE A 125 6.54 5.11 -11.17
N PRO A 126 5.71 6.16 -11.02
CA PRO A 126 5.67 7.25 -11.97
C PRO A 126 6.94 8.10 -11.90
N THR A 127 7.51 8.41 -13.07
CA THR A 127 8.63 9.35 -13.25
C THR A 127 8.35 10.27 -14.43
N GLU A 128 9.17 11.31 -14.64
CA GLU A 128 9.00 12.25 -15.76
C GLU A 128 9.14 11.57 -17.14
N ASP A 129 10.00 10.55 -17.23
CA ASP A 129 10.24 9.78 -18.45
C ASP A 129 9.27 8.60 -18.65
N GLY A 130 8.34 8.40 -17.71
CA GLY A 130 7.35 7.32 -17.72
C GLY A 130 7.44 6.39 -16.51
N PRO A 131 6.72 5.25 -16.53
CA PRO A 131 6.78 4.26 -15.46
C PRO A 131 8.18 3.64 -15.34
N HIS A 132 8.69 3.54 -14.12
CA HIS A 132 9.97 2.92 -13.81
C HIS A 132 9.76 1.72 -12.88
N GLU A 133 10.13 0.53 -13.32
CA GLU A 133 9.96 -0.69 -12.53
C GLU A 133 10.99 -0.74 -11.39
N VAL A 134 10.51 -1.02 -10.17
CA VAL A 134 11.35 -1.17 -8.97
C VAL A 134 11.03 -2.45 -8.22
N GLU A 135 12.05 -3.04 -7.61
CA GLU A 135 11.91 -4.25 -6.78
C GLU A 135 11.24 -3.92 -5.43
N VAL A 136 10.33 -4.77 -4.98
CA VAL A 136 9.68 -4.63 -3.67
C VAL A 136 10.33 -5.57 -2.66
N LYS A 137 10.60 -5.04 -1.47
CA LYS A 137 11.12 -5.80 -0.32
C LYS A 137 10.11 -5.74 0.82
N TYR A 138 9.33 -6.79 0.95
CA TYR A 138 8.36 -6.90 2.04
C TYR A 138 9.04 -7.16 3.38
N LEU A 139 8.54 -6.47 4.41
CA LEU A 139 8.97 -6.58 5.80
C LEU A 139 7.81 -7.13 6.63
N GLY A 140 8.10 -8.12 7.47
CA GLY A 140 7.12 -8.75 8.36
C GLY A 140 6.62 -10.08 7.85
#